data_AF-A0AAV5S8H1-F1
#
_entry.id   AF-A0AAV5S8H1-F1
#
_cell.length_a   1.000
_cell.length_b   1.000
_cell.length_c   1.000
_cell.angle_alpha   90.00
_cell.angle_beta   90.00
_cell.angle_gamma   90.00
#
_symmetry.space_group_name_H-M   'P 1'
#
loop_
_entity.id
_entity.type
_entity.pdbx_description
1 polymer ?
#
loop_
_entity_poly.entity_id
_entity_poly.type
_entity_poly.pdbx_seq_one_letter_code
_entity_poly.pdbx_strand_id
1 'polypeptide(L)'
;PIIKSDLDNDIFNTIALTVETPAGLNASNLLLGLVCNQRTRRLEWADGDHVGYTTNKIDLSFDCTQKLTAVSEPKKNDWYEISTVPNDDHSFTVLCATLPLDLDDKCAEYQTIDDSVAEDGYRPCVRFSYEHKSWTRKKEALWPASGAQRQIK
;
A
#
# COMPACT_ATOMS: atom_id res chain seq x y z
N PRO A 1 1.28 -0.18 0.02
CA PRO A 1 2.69 0.24 -0.14
C PRO A 1 3.09 1.29 0.90
N ILE A 2 4.38 1.40 1.22
CA ILE A 2 4.98 2.51 1.96
C ILE A 2 5.50 3.50 0.91
N ILE A 3 5.08 4.77 0.98
CA ILE A 3 5.37 5.78 -0.04
C ILE A 3 6.06 6.96 0.65
N LYS A 4 7.35 7.16 0.41
CA LYS A 4 8.15 8.17 1.12
C LYS A 4 8.58 9.35 0.23
N SER A 5 8.29 9.28 -1.07
CA SER A 5 8.70 10.27 -2.06
C SER A 5 7.74 10.32 -3.25
N ASP A 6 7.88 11.37 -4.07
CA ASP A 6 7.17 11.48 -5.35
C ASP A 6 7.55 10.33 -6.30
N LEU A 7 8.81 9.92 -6.30
CA LEU A 7 9.28 8.78 -7.09
C LEU A 7 8.58 7.48 -6.68
N ASP A 8 8.48 7.19 -5.38
CA ASP A 8 7.74 6.01 -4.90
C ASP A 8 6.28 6.06 -5.36
N ASN A 9 5.65 7.23 -5.24
CA ASN A 9 4.27 7.44 -5.61
C ASN A 9 4.05 7.21 -7.12
N ASP A 10 4.93 7.74 -7.96
CA ASP A 10 4.87 7.55 -9.41
C ASP A 10 5.07 6.09 -9.81
N ILE A 11 6.02 5.39 -9.17
CA ILE A 11 6.25 3.96 -9.37
C ILE A 11 4.98 3.17 -9.01
N PHE A 12 4.43 3.38 -7.81
CA PHE A 12 3.25 2.64 -7.37
C PHE A 12 1.99 2.97 -8.17
N ASN A 13 1.83 4.21 -8.62
CA ASN A 13 0.73 4.59 -9.49
C ASN A 13 0.85 3.92 -10.86
N THR A 14 2.04 3.94 -11.46
CA THR A 14 2.34 3.25 -12.72
C THR A 14 2.03 1.77 -12.61
N ILE A 15 2.54 1.12 -11.57
CA ILE A 15 2.25 -0.28 -11.28
C ILE A 15 0.74 -0.51 -11.18
N ALA A 16 0.02 0.25 -10.36
CA ALA A 16 -1.41 0.05 -10.16
C ALA A 16 -2.26 0.29 -11.41
N LEU A 17 -1.80 1.13 -12.34
CA LEU A 17 -2.47 1.42 -13.61
C LEU A 17 -2.15 0.39 -14.70
N THR A 18 -1.03 -0.33 -14.59
CA THR A 18 -0.60 -1.35 -15.56
C THR A 18 -1.16 -2.74 -15.27
N VAL A 19 -1.53 -3.03 -14.03
CA VAL A 19 -2.15 -4.33 -13.71
C VAL A 19 -3.54 -4.41 -14.28
N GLU A 20 -3.79 -5.47 -15.07
CA GLU A 20 -5.13 -5.80 -15.53
C GLU A 20 -6.08 -5.96 -14.33
N THR A 21 -7.00 -5.01 -14.19
CA THR A 21 -8.14 -5.14 -13.30
C THR A 21 -9.12 -6.12 -13.93
N PRO A 22 -9.62 -7.14 -13.19
CA PRO A 22 -10.66 -8.03 -13.69
C PRO A 22 -11.83 -7.23 -14.28
N ALA A 23 -12.39 -7.70 -15.39
CA ALA A 23 -13.48 -7.02 -16.09
C ALA A 23 -14.63 -6.68 -15.13
N GLY A 24 -15.01 -5.40 -15.07
CA GLY A 24 -16.05 -4.88 -14.17
C GLY A 24 -15.54 -4.28 -12.85
N LEU A 25 -14.23 -4.36 -12.57
CA LEU A 25 -13.61 -3.67 -11.44
C LEU A 25 -12.88 -2.41 -11.94
N ASN A 26 -13.18 -1.26 -11.34
CA ASN A 26 -12.41 -0.04 -11.57
C ASN A 26 -11.00 -0.20 -10.96
N ALA A 27 -9.99 0.46 -11.55
CA ALA A 27 -8.67 0.64 -10.95
C ALA A 27 -8.83 0.97 -9.47
N SER A 28 -8.53 -0.02 -8.64
CA SER A 28 -8.95 0.02 -7.25
C SER A 28 -7.92 0.82 -6.48
N ASN A 29 -8.40 1.60 -5.52
CA ASN A 29 -7.54 2.41 -4.66
C ASN A 29 -6.48 1.52 -3.99
N LEU A 30 -5.27 2.03 -3.86
CA LEU A 30 -4.19 1.30 -3.22
C LEU A 30 -4.32 1.40 -1.70
N LEU A 31 -4.33 0.23 -1.05
CA LEU A 31 -4.19 0.17 0.40
C LEU A 31 -2.75 0.57 0.79
N LEU A 32 -2.62 1.73 1.41
CA LEU A 32 -1.33 2.19 1.95
C LEU A 32 -0.92 1.33 3.16
N GLY A 33 0.38 1.16 3.34
CA GLY A 33 0.97 0.45 4.48
C GLY A 33 0.96 1.31 5.74
N LEU A 34 -0.16 1.95 6.04
CA LEU A 34 -0.34 2.85 7.18
C LEU A 34 -0.89 2.08 8.38
N VAL A 35 -0.32 2.35 9.55
CA VAL A 35 -0.72 1.78 10.83
C VAL A 35 -0.97 2.89 11.84
N CYS A 36 -1.96 2.69 12.70
CA CYS A 36 -2.25 3.61 13.79
C CYS A 36 -1.37 3.29 14.99
N ASN A 37 -0.44 4.19 15.33
CA ASN A 37 0.34 4.08 16.55
C ASN A 37 -0.55 4.35 17.75
N GLN A 38 -0.75 3.35 18.62
CA GLN A 38 -1.67 3.44 19.75
C GLN A 38 -1.22 4.42 20.84
N ARG A 39 0.07 4.72 20.92
CA ARG A 39 0.64 5.65 21.92
C ARG A 39 0.51 7.09 21.46
N THR A 40 0.89 7.39 20.23
CA THR A 40 0.85 8.76 19.68
C THR A 40 -0.50 9.11 19.08
N ARG A 41 -1.34 8.09 18.79
CA ARG A 41 -2.62 8.20 18.09
C ARG A 41 -2.48 8.80 16.68
N ARG A 42 -1.28 8.68 16.10
CA ARG A 42 -0.94 9.15 14.75
C ARG A 42 -0.77 7.98 13.79
N LEU A 43 -1.00 8.25 12.51
CA LEU A 43 -0.60 7.33 11.46
C LEU A 43 0.92 7.30 11.34
N GLU A 44 1.45 6.10 11.20
CA GLU A 44 2.84 5.79 10.92
C GLU A 44 2.88 4.76 9.79
N TRP A 45 4.01 4.66 9.11
CA TRP A 45 4.25 3.58 8.18
C TRP A 45 4.39 2.26 8.94
N ALA A 46 4.04 1.14 8.30
CA ALA A 46 4.10 -0.19 8.91
C ALA A 46 5.53 -0.62 9.30
N ASP A 47 6.56 0.04 8.76
CA ASP A 47 7.96 -0.12 9.16
C ASP A 47 8.34 0.68 10.44
N GLY A 48 7.41 1.46 10.97
CA GLY A 48 7.58 2.28 12.18
C GLY A 48 8.01 3.72 11.91
N ASP A 49 8.26 4.10 10.66
CA ASP A 49 8.64 5.48 10.34
C ASP A 49 7.42 6.43 10.39
N HIS A 50 7.69 7.69 10.72
CA HIS A 50 6.67 8.73 10.64
C HIS A 50 6.28 9.03 9.20
N VAL A 51 5.00 9.37 8.99
CA VAL A 51 4.51 9.78 7.67
C VAL A 51 4.98 11.21 7.37
N GLY A 52 6.10 11.34 6.66
CA GLY A 52 6.66 12.62 6.22
C GLY A 52 6.25 13.03 4.81
N TYR A 53 5.75 12.09 4.00
CA TYR A 53 5.34 12.31 2.62
C TYR A 53 3.83 12.14 2.48
N THR A 54 3.18 13.07 1.78
CA THR A 54 1.78 12.97 1.36
C THR A 54 1.59 13.67 0.01
N THR A 55 0.71 13.14 -0.83
CA THR A 55 0.31 13.82 -2.08
C THR A 55 -0.69 14.92 -1.79
N ASN A 56 -0.64 16.02 -2.54
CA ASN A 56 -1.60 17.14 -2.50
C ASN A 56 -1.92 17.69 -1.09
N LYS A 57 -1.00 17.52 -0.13
CA LYS A 57 -1.10 18.01 1.26
C LYS A 57 -2.35 17.55 1.99
N ILE A 58 -2.81 16.31 1.77
CA ILE A 58 -3.75 15.69 2.71
C ILE A 58 -3.19 15.81 4.14
N ASP A 59 -4.02 16.27 5.07
CA ASP A 59 -3.64 16.46 6.46
C ASP A 59 -3.87 15.16 7.24
N LEU A 60 -2.81 14.36 7.39
CA LEU A 60 -2.86 13.13 8.17
C LEU A 60 -2.68 13.37 9.69
N SER A 61 -2.80 14.63 10.16
CA SER A 61 -2.74 14.99 11.58
C SER A 61 -4.04 14.76 12.34
N PHE A 62 -4.87 13.81 11.89
CA PHE A 62 -6.03 13.34 12.64
C PHE A 62 -5.65 12.24 13.66
N ASP A 63 -6.61 11.93 14.53
CA ASP A 63 -6.51 10.83 15.48
C ASP A 63 -6.97 9.53 14.80
N CYS A 64 -6.02 8.67 14.43
CA CYS A 64 -6.32 7.43 13.71
C CYS A 64 -7.11 6.40 14.55
N THR A 65 -7.26 6.62 15.87
CA THR A 65 -8.12 5.77 16.71
C THR A 65 -9.60 6.06 16.50
N GLN A 66 -9.94 7.18 15.85
CA GLN A 66 -11.32 7.54 15.48
C GLN A 66 -11.82 6.80 14.23
N LYS A 67 -11.16 5.68 13.88
CA LYS A 67 -11.50 4.82 12.75
C LYS A 67 -11.36 5.54 11.41
N LEU A 68 -10.26 6.25 11.23
CA LEU A 68 -9.90 6.92 9.99
C LEU A 68 -8.51 6.47 9.54
N THR A 69 -8.30 6.44 8.23
CA THR A 69 -7.00 6.17 7.59
C THR A 69 -6.97 6.82 6.20
N ALA A 70 -5.86 6.69 5.49
CA ALA A 70 -5.73 7.17 4.12
C ALA A 70 -5.47 6.03 3.12
N VAL A 71 -5.91 6.25 1.89
CA VAL A 71 -5.66 5.37 0.73
C VAL A 71 -5.21 6.20 -0.46
N SER A 72 -4.48 5.57 -1.38
CA SER A 72 -4.05 6.20 -2.63
C SER A 72 -5.06 5.94 -3.74
N GLU A 73 -5.31 6.96 -4.56
CA GLU A 73 -6.08 6.93 -5.80
C GLU A 73 -5.14 7.14 -7.00
N PRO A 74 -4.54 6.07 -7.55
CA PRO A 74 -3.53 6.19 -8.61
C PRO A 74 -3.97 6.99 -9.84
N LYS A 75 -5.25 6.85 -10.24
CA LYS A 75 -5.81 7.56 -11.40
C LYS A 75 -5.81 9.08 -11.25
N LYS A 76 -5.90 9.57 -10.02
CA LYS A 76 -5.91 11.01 -9.72
C LYS A 76 -4.57 11.51 -9.21
N ASN A 77 -3.59 10.63 -9.04
CA ASN A 77 -2.34 10.93 -8.37
C ASN A 77 -2.57 11.61 -7.01
N ASP A 78 -3.51 11.06 -6.22
CA ASP A 78 -3.97 11.69 -4.99
C ASP A 78 -4.24 10.68 -3.87
N TRP A 79 -4.29 11.16 -2.63
CA TRP A 79 -4.63 10.37 -1.45
C TRP A 79 -5.85 10.97 -0.78
N TYR A 80 -6.70 10.13 -0.21
CA TYR A 80 -7.89 10.60 0.47
C TYR A 80 -8.19 9.76 1.71
N GLU A 81 -8.92 10.37 2.64
CA GLU A 81 -9.30 9.75 3.91
C GLU A 81 -10.49 8.81 3.72
N ILE A 82 -10.47 7.70 4.44
CA ILE A 82 -11.57 6.75 4.51
C ILE A 82 -11.85 6.34 5.95
N SER A 83 -13.06 5.86 6.18
CA SER A 83 -13.43 5.24 7.44
C SER A 83 -12.92 3.80 7.52
N THR A 84 -12.53 3.40 8.73
CA THR A 84 -12.12 2.02 9.06
C THR A 84 -13.19 1.32 9.92
N VAL A 85 -14.40 1.89 10.03
CA VAL A 85 -15.49 1.26 10.76
C VAL A 85 -15.83 -0.12 10.17
N PRO A 86 -16.16 -1.11 11.00
CA PRO A 86 -16.69 -2.37 10.50
C PRO A 86 -17.95 -2.13 9.64
N ASN A 87 -18.05 -2.85 8.52
CA ASN A 87 -19.16 -2.78 7.55
C ASN A 87 -19.19 -1.52 6.64
N ASP A 88 -18.16 -0.68 6.67
CA ASP A 88 -17.89 0.25 5.58
C ASP A 88 -16.93 -0.43 4.60
N ASP A 89 -17.52 -1.13 3.63
CA ASP A 89 -16.79 -1.95 2.67
C ASP A 89 -16.34 -1.11 1.48
N HIS A 90 -15.06 -1.25 1.15
CA HIS A 90 -14.41 -0.55 0.06
C HIS A 90 -13.62 -1.56 -0.77
N SER A 91 -13.47 -1.27 -2.06
CA SER A 91 -12.63 -2.08 -2.95
C SER A 91 -11.22 -1.49 -2.99
N PHE A 92 -10.22 -2.30 -2.64
CA PHE A 92 -8.83 -1.87 -2.64
C PHE A 92 -7.93 -2.91 -3.30
N THR A 93 -6.94 -2.44 -4.03
CA THR A 93 -5.79 -3.25 -4.44
C THR A 93 -4.78 -3.30 -3.29
N VAL A 94 -4.36 -4.51 -2.91
CA VAL A 94 -3.13 -4.67 -2.11
C VAL A 94 -1.98 -4.78 -3.05
N LEU A 95 -0.96 -3.98 -2.81
CA LEU A 95 0.36 -4.21 -3.35
C LEU A 95 1.27 -4.69 -2.24
N CYS A 96 1.73 -5.93 -2.37
CA CYS A 96 2.83 -6.47 -1.58
C CYS A 96 4.10 -6.39 -2.43
N ALA A 97 5.15 -5.75 -1.91
CA ALA A 97 6.46 -5.70 -2.54
C ALA A 97 7.47 -6.45 -1.67
N THR A 98 8.33 -7.26 -2.29
CA THR A 98 9.49 -7.88 -1.64
C THR A 98 10.74 -7.66 -2.48
N LEU A 99 11.90 -7.60 -1.83
CA LEU A 99 13.18 -7.70 -2.53
C LEU A 99 13.37 -9.15 -3.02
N PRO A 100 13.99 -9.36 -4.19
CA PRO A 100 14.39 -10.70 -4.61
C PRO A 100 15.35 -11.28 -3.57
N LEU A 101 15.06 -12.50 -3.10
CA LEU A 101 15.80 -13.15 -2.02
C LEU A 101 17.20 -13.60 -2.46
N ASP A 102 17.42 -13.84 -3.75
CA ASP A 102 18.69 -14.21 -4.37
C ASP A 102 18.72 -13.83 -5.86
N LEU A 103 19.92 -13.69 -6.45
CA LEU A 103 20.14 -13.34 -7.86
C LEU A 103 19.56 -14.35 -8.87
N ASP A 104 19.32 -15.60 -8.44
CA ASP A 104 18.93 -16.71 -9.32
C ASP A 104 17.44 -17.10 -9.25
N ASP A 105 16.69 -16.69 -8.21
CA ASP A 105 15.26 -16.97 -8.09
C ASP A 105 14.42 -15.71 -8.34
N LYS A 106 14.03 -15.54 -9.60
CA LYS A 106 13.14 -14.48 -10.05
C LYS A 106 11.77 -14.61 -9.37
N CYS A 107 11.54 -13.80 -8.34
CA CYS A 107 10.26 -13.45 -7.70
C CYS A 107 9.28 -14.55 -7.23
N ALA A 108 9.59 -15.84 -7.38
CA ALA A 108 8.67 -16.92 -6.98
C ALA A 108 7.23 -16.71 -7.52
N GLU A 109 6.23 -16.58 -6.65
CA GLU A 109 4.82 -16.32 -7.00
C GLU A 109 4.50 -14.83 -7.26
N TYR A 110 5.46 -13.93 -7.10
CA TYR A 110 5.34 -12.50 -7.32
C TYR A 110 5.74 -12.16 -8.77
N GLN A 111 5.14 -11.11 -9.31
CA GLN A 111 5.45 -10.60 -10.65
C GLN A 111 6.63 -9.62 -10.58
N THR A 112 7.46 -9.59 -11.62
CA THR A 112 8.43 -8.51 -11.81
C THR A 112 7.73 -7.34 -12.47
N ILE A 113 8.04 -6.11 -12.05
CA ILE A 113 7.61 -4.91 -12.77
C ILE A 113 8.44 -4.85 -14.05
N ASP A 114 7.79 -4.52 -15.17
CA ASP A 114 8.41 -4.44 -16.49
C ASP A 114 9.67 -3.55 -16.50
N ASP A 115 10.65 -3.92 -17.33
CA ASP A 115 11.99 -3.32 -17.42
C ASP A 115 11.96 -1.83 -17.79
N SER A 116 10.82 -1.31 -18.26
CA SER A 116 10.62 0.10 -18.64
C SER A 116 10.46 1.07 -17.46
N VAL A 117 10.27 0.57 -16.23
CA VAL A 117 9.99 1.40 -15.04
C VAL A 117 11.15 1.42 -14.04
N ALA A 118 12.09 0.48 -14.13
CA ALA A 118 13.20 0.34 -13.19
C ALA A 118 14.43 1.13 -13.65
N GLU A 119 14.48 2.43 -13.37
CA GLU A 119 15.76 3.14 -13.35
C GLU A 119 16.60 2.61 -12.16
N ASP A 120 17.90 2.41 -12.38
CA ASP A 120 18.90 1.95 -11.40
C ASP A 120 18.88 0.47 -10.96
N GLY A 121 18.18 -0.40 -11.67
CA GLY A 121 18.26 -1.85 -11.45
C GLY A 121 17.57 -2.35 -10.17
N TYR A 122 16.81 -1.48 -9.49
CA TYR A 122 15.92 -1.86 -8.41
C TYR A 122 14.69 -2.58 -8.97
N ARG A 123 14.56 -3.89 -8.68
CA ARG A 123 13.49 -4.75 -9.19
C ARG A 123 12.70 -5.36 -8.03
N PRO A 124 11.71 -4.64 -7.45
CA PRO A 124 10.89 -5.23 -6.42
C PRO A 124 9.92 -6.25 -7.05
N CYS A 125 9.80 -7.40 -6.40
CA CYS A 125 8.82 -8.41 -6.74
C CYS A 125 7.46 -8.01 -6.16
N VAL A 126 6.43 -7.91 -7.00
CA VAL A 126 5.11 -7.41 -6.62
C VAL A 126 4.01 -8.47 -6.75
N ARG A 127 3.11 -8.52 -5.77
CA ARG A 127 1.90 -9.36 -5.84
C ARG A 127 0.67 -8.51 -5.58
N PHE A 128 -0.34 -8.72 -6.42
CA PHE A 128 -1.63 -8.05 -6.34
C PHE A 128 -2.67 -8.98 -5.72
N SER A 129 -3.47 -8.41 -4.83
CA SER A 129 -4.72 -9.04 -4.37
C SER A 129 -5.86 -8.02 -4.52
N TYR A 130 -6.91 -8.43 -5.23
CA TYR A 130 -8.16 -7.68 -5.36
C TYR A 130 -9.15 -8.18 -4.32
N GLU A 131 -9.56 -7.32 -3.40
CA GLU A 131 -10.50 -7.70 -2.34
C GLU A 131 -11.53 -6.60 -2.09
N HIS A 132 -12.78 -7.03 -1.91
CA HIS A 132 -13.90 -6.19 -1.47
C HIS A 132 -14.25 -6.53 -0.01
N LYS A 133 -13.68 -5.76 0.93
CA LYS A 133 -13.84 -5.96 2.38
C LYS A 133 -13.54 -4.65 3.12
N SER A 134 -14.10 -4.48 4.32
CA SER A 134 -13.69 -3.41 5.24
C SER A 134 -12.19 -3.39 5.53
N TRP A 135 -11.65 -2.18 5.76
CA TRP A 135 -10.22 -1.95 6.02
C TRP A 135 -9.68 -2.78 7.19
N THR A 136 -10.43 -2.86 8.29
CA THR A 136 -10.00 -3.57 9.52
C THR A 136 -9.77 -5.06 9.27
N ARG A 137 -10.70 -5.74 8.60
CA ARG A 137 -10.55 -7.17 8.26
C ARG A 137 -9.35 -7.43 7.35
N LYS A 138 -9.03 -6.47 6.50
CA LYS A 138 -7.91 -6.56 5.55
C LYS A 138 -6.57 -6.36 6.24
N LYS A 139 -6.47 -5.36 7.12
CA LYS A 139 -5.26 -5.13 7.93
C LYS A 139 -4.92 -6.36 8.78
N GLU A 140 -5.90 -6.98 9.43
CA GLU A 140 -5.70 -8.18 10.24
C GLU A 140 -5.16 -9.37 9.43
N ALA A 141 -5.57 -9.50 8.17
CA ALA A 141 -5.09 -10.56 7.28
C ALA A 141 -3.67 -10.32 6.74
N LEU A 142 -3.29 -9.04 6.53
CA LEU A 142 -1.99 -8.66 5.97
C LEU A 142 -0.91 -8.47 7.04
N TRP A 143 -1.28 -8.00 8.23
CA TRP A 143 -0.40 -7.76 9.37
C TRP A 143 -0.96 -8.41 10.63
N PRO A 144 -0.94 -9.76 10.75
CA PRO A 144 -1.36 -10.42 11.97
C PRO A 144 -0.48 -9.95 13.15
N ALA A 145 -1.09 -9.75 14.32
CA ALA A 145 -0.46 -9.21 15.52
C ALA A 145 0.76 -10.01 16.04
N SER A 146 1.03 -11.19 15.47
CA SER A 146 2.17 -12.05 15.75
C SER A 146 3.24 -11.97 14.64
N GLY A 147 3.87 -10.80 14.48
CA GLY A 147 5.28 -10.60 14.09
C GLY A 147 5.97 -11.54 13.09
N ALA A 148 5.32 -11.98 12.01
CA ALA A 148 5.94 -12.89 11.03
C ALA A 148 5.66 -12.50 9.58
N GLN A 149 6.02 -11.27 9.20
CA GLN A 149 6.59 -11.02 7.89
C GLN A 149 7.78 -10.08 8.08
N ARG A 150 8.99 -10.55 7.74
CA ARG A 150 10.15 -9.67 7.57
C ARG A 150 9.85 -8.74 6.40
N GLN A 151 9.36 -7.54 6.67
CA GLN A 151 9.42 -6.44 5.73
C GLN A 151 10.73 -5.70 5.99
N ILE A 152 11.54 -5.50 4.94
CA ILE A 152 12.91 -4.98 5.05
C ILE A 152 12.87 -3.45 4.82
N LYS A 153 13.70 -2.77 5.61
CA LYS A 153 14.27 -1.44 5.37
C LYS A 153 14.81 -1.25 3.95
#